data_AF-A0A485JA27-F1
#
_entry.id   AF-A0A485JA27-F1
#
_cell.length_a   1.000
_cell.length_b   1.000
_cell.length_c   1.000
_cell.angle_alpha   90.00
_cell.angle_beta   90.00
_cell.angle_gamma   90.00
#
_symmetry.space_group_name_H-M   'P 1'
#
loop_
_entity.id
_entity.type
_entity.pdbx_description
1 polymer ?
#
loop_
_entity_poly.entity_id
_entity_poly.type
_entity_poly.pdbx_seq_one_letter_code
_entity_poly.pdbx_strand_id
1 'polypeptide(L)'
;MLNADDQKITLAGLSSVGIRLFLVTYDAQGLRAEQSIVVPQLPPASQVLADVMLSHWPISAWEAQLPAGWTLRDNGDKRELRNTSGKLVTEITYLNRQGKRVPIRIEQHVFKYHITIQYLGD
;
A
#
# COMPACT_ATOMS: atom_id res chain seq x y z
N MET A 1 8.94 -5.19 5.84
CA MET A 1 8.90 -4.52 7.16
C MET A 1 8.54 -3.06 6.95
N LEU A 2 7.53 -2.56 7.66
CA LEU A 2 7.09 -1.16 7.64
C LEU A 2 7.49 -0.49 8.95
N ASN A 3 8.08 0.69 8.86
CA ASN A 3 8.31 1.58 10.00
C ASN A 3 7.77 2.96 9.63
N ALA A 4 7.05 3.60 10.54
CA ALA A 4 6.44 4.91 10.30
C ALA A 4 6.45 5.72 11.60
N ASP A 5 6.88 6.96 11.51
CA ASP A 5 6.79 7.99 12.54
C ASP A 5 6.32 9.31 11.90
N ASP A 6 6.26 10.37 12.69
CA ASP A 6 5.78 11.68 12.23
C ASP A 6 6.69 12.37 11.20
N GLN A 7 7.90 11.84 10.96
CA GLN A 7 8.91 12.44 10.07
C GLN A 7 9.17 11.60 8.83
N LYS A 8 9.05 10.28 8.92
CA LYS A 8 9.39 9.37 7.82
C LYS A 8 8.58 8.08 7.84
N ILE A 9 8.42 7.54 6.63
CA ILE A 9 7.94 6.18 6.40
C ILE A 9 9.05 5.41 5.70
N THR A 10 9.32 4.20 6.18
CA THR A 10 10.28 3.28 5.58
C THR A 10 9.65 1.92 5.34
N LEU A 11 9.78 1.41 4.12
CA LEU A 11 9.29 0.09 3.71
C LEU A 11 10.42 -0.74 3.10
N ALA A 12 10.79 -1.82 3.77
CA ALA A 12 11.74 -2.81 3.26
C ALA A 12 11.00 -4.05 2.73
N GLY A 13 11.26 -4.42 1.48
CA GLY A 13 10.84 -5.69 0.90
C GLY A 13 11.92 -6.74 1.08
N LEU A 14 11.58 -7.89 1.66
CA LEU A 14 12.48 -9.02 1.86
C LEU A 14 11.98 -10.23 1.08
N SER A 15 12.89 -11.05 0.55
CA SER A 15 12.55 -12.37 0.04
C SER A 15 12.23 -13.34 1.19
N SER A 16 11.69 -14.52 0.86
CA SER A 16 11.43 -15.59 1.85
C SER A 16 12.68 -16.09 2.58
N VAL A 17 13.86 -15.88 2.01
CA VAL A 17 15.16 -16.24 2.59
C VAL A 17 15.89 -15.05 3.24
N GLY A 18 15.22 -13.90 3.39
CA GLY A 18 15.75 -12.73 4.09
C GLY A 18 16.60 -11.77 3.24
N ILE A 19 16.68 -11.96 1.93
CA ILE A 19 17.40 -11.03 1.04
C ILE A 19 16.59 -9.74 0.90
N ARG A 20 17.23 -8.58 1.09
CA ARG A 20 16.60 -7.29 0.83
C ARG A 20 16.41 -7.11 -0.68
N LEU A 21 15.16 -7.00 -1.11
CA LEU A 21 14.76 -6.78 -2.49
C LEU A 21 14.74 -5.28 -2.80
N PHE A 22 14.16 -4.50 -1.89
CA PHE A 22 14.10 -3.06 -1.99
C PHE A 22 14.02 -2.38 -0.61
N LEU A 23 14.33 -1.10 -0.59
CA LEU A 23 14.07 -0.17 0.49
C LEU A 23 13.42 1.08 -0.09
N VAL A 24 12.31 1.53 0.49
CA VAL A 24 11.71 2.82 0.16
C VAL A 24 11.65 3.67 1.40
N THR A 25 12.08 4.92 1.27
CA THR A 25 11.93 5.96 2.29
C THR A 25 11.10 7.10 1.72
N TYR A 26 10.11 7.54 2.49
CA TYR A 26 9.33 8.74 2.21
C TYR A 26 9.43 9.68 3.40
N ASP A 27 9.97 10.87 3.17
CA ASP A 27 10.21 11.90 4.17
C ASP A 27 10.02 13.29 3.55
N ALA A 28 10.37 14.35 4.28
CA ALA A 28 10.29 15.73 3.79
C ALA A 28 11.18 16.01 2.56
N GLN A 29 12.18 15.17 2.28
CA GLN A 29 13.03 15.27 1.08
C GLN A 29 12.43 14.53 -0.11
N GLY A 30 11.30 13.84 0.06
CA GLY A 30 10.54 13.16 -0.97
C GLY A 30 10.69 11.64 -0.91
N LEU A 31 10.50 11.00 -2.06
CA LEU A 31 10.51 9.55 -2.20
C LEU A 31 11.88 9.05 -2.68
N ARG A 32 12.52 8.19 -1.90
CA ARG A 32 13.77 7.52 -2.26
C ARG A 32 13.55 6.02 -2.29
N ALA A 33 13.75 5.40 -3.45
CA ALA A 33 13.61 3.96 -3.64
C ALA A 33 14.95 3.34 -4.07
N GLU A 34 15.43 2.40 -3.27
CA GLU A 34 16.64 1.61 -3.54
C GLU A 34 16.22 0.19 -3.91
N GLN A 35 16.45 -0.22 -5.16
CA GLN A 35 16.29 -1.62 -5.56
C GLN A 35 17.63 -2.33 -5.45
N SER A 36 17.69 -3.37 -4.62
CA SER A 36 18.92 -4.12 -4.41
C SER A 36 19.14 -5.17 -5.51
N ILE A 37 18.07 -5.67 -6.11
CA ILE A 37 18.10 -6.65 -7.21
C ILE A 37 16.92 -6.36 -8.15
N VAL A 38 17.14 -6.43 -9.46
CA VAL A 38 16.06 -6.38 -10.45
C VAL A 38 15.42 -7.75 -10.54
N VAL A 39 14.19 -7.86 -10.03
CA VAL A 39 13.36 -9.06 -10.15
C VAL A 39 12.18 -8.71 -11.07
N PRO A 40 12.10 -9.25 -12.30
CA PRO A 40 11.12 -8.82 -13.30
C PRO A 40 9.65 -8.90 -12.87
N GLN A 41 9.35 -9.77 -11.91
CA GLN A 41 7.99 -10.00 -11.41
C GLN A 41 7.63 -9.16 -10.18
N LEU A 42 8.58 -8.38 -9.62
CA LEU A 42 8.28 -7.52 -8.49
C LEU A 42 7.66 -6.21 -8.96
N PRO A 43 6.59 -5.75 -8.30
CA PRO A 43 6.10 -4.41 -8.52
C PRO A 43 7.14 -3.35 -8.12
N PRO A 44 7.10 -2.15 -8.71
CA PRO A 44 7.92 -1.03 -8.26
C PRO A 44 7.74 -0.79 -6.77
N ALA A 45 8.84 -0.56 -6.05
CA ALA A 45 8.82 -0.41 -4.60
C ALA A 45 7.95 0.79 -4.16
N SER A 46 7.96 1.87 -4.94
CA SER A 46 7.09 3.04 -4.76
C SER A 46 5.61 2.70 -4.86
N GLN A 47 5.22 1.80 -5.77
CA GLN A 47 3.84 1.34 -5.89
C GLN A 47 3.41 0.54 -4.66
N VAL A 48 4.27 -0.36 -4.17
CA VAL A 48 4.00 -1.12 -2.94
C VAL A 48 3.80 -0.16 -1.76
N LEU A 49 4.66 0.86 -1.63
CA LEU A 49 4.48 1.87 -0.59
C LEU A 49 3.16 2.63 -0.74
N ALA A 50 2.81 3.05 -1.96
CA ALA A 50 1.56 3.76 -2.22
C ALA A 50 0.33 2.92 -1.83
N ASP A 51 0.31 1.62 -2.17
CA ASP A 51 -0.76 0.71 -1.79
C ASP A 51 -0.87 0.55 -0.27
N VAL A 52 0.27 0.42 0.42
CA VAL A 52 0.32 0.34 1.89
C VAL A 52 -0.21 1.63 2.52
N MET A 53 0.18 2.80 2.01
CA MET A 53 -0.34 4.09 2.50
C MET A 53 -1.83 4.24 2.21
N LEU A 54 -2.29 3.84 1.02
CA LEU A 54 -3.72 3.86 0.65
C LEU A 54 -4.57 2.99 1.58
N SER A 55 -3.98 1.90 2.10
CA SER A 55 -4.64 0.99 3.04
C SER A 55 -4.71 1.49 4.48
N HIS A 56 -3.89 2.47 4.88
CA HIS A 56 -3.83 2.94 6.28
C HIS A 56 -4.44 4.32 6.49
N TRP A 57 -4.32 5.24 5.52
CA TRP A 57 -4.78 6.61 5.67
C TRP A 57 -6.29 6.76 5.42
N PRO A 58 -6.97 7.74 6.03
CA PRO A 58 -8.38 8.00 5.74
C PRO A 58 -8.59 8.46 4.28
N ILE A 59 -9.79 8.24 3.73
CA ILE A 59 -10.12 8.64 2.35
C ILE A 59 -9.86 10.14 2.12
N SER A 60 -10.22 10.98 3.09
CA SER A 60 -10.06 12.44 3.01
C SER A 60 -8.60 12.89 2.82
N ALA A 61 -7.61 12.12 3.29
CA ALA A 61 -6.21 12.41 3.05
C ALA A 61 -5.79 12.17 1.59
N TRP A 62 -6.55 11.35 0.85
CA TRP A 62 -6.27 10.96 -0.52
C TRP A 62 -7.07 11.73 -1.56
N GLU A 63 -8.28 12.19 -1.24
CA GLU A 63 -9.19 12.82 -2.21
C GLU A 63 -8.53 13.89 -3.08
N ALA A 64 -7.75 14.79 -2.47
CA ALA A 64 -7.05 15.87 -3.19
C ALA A 64 -5.84 15.39 -4.01
N GLN A 65 -5.31 14.20 -3.72
CA GLN A 65 -4.13 13.61 -4.35
C GLN A 65 -4.48 12.60 -5.46
N LEU A 66 -5.75 12.20 -5.56
CA LEU A 66 -6.18 11.26 -6.59
C LEU A 66 -6.12 11.92 -7.97
N PRO A 67 -5.71 11.19 -9.02
CA PRO A 67 -5.81 11.70 -10.37
C PRO A 67 -7.27 12.04 -10.72
N ALA A 68 -7.46 13.05 -11.56
CA ALA A 68 -8.79 13.53 -11.93
C ALA A 68 -9.70 12.38 -12.41
N GLY A 69 -10.91 12.31 -11.84
CA GLY A 69 -11.92 11.30 -12.14
C GLY A 69 -11.68 9.92 -11.52
N TRP A 70 -10.60 9.70 -10.79
CA TRP A 70 -10.45 8.51 -9.94
C TRP A 70 -11.32 8.63 -8.69
N THR A 71 -11.76 7.48 -8.18
CA THR A 71 -12.60 7.44 -6.97
C THR A 71 -12.03 6.44 -5.98
N LEU A 72 -12.01 6.83 -4.71
CA LEU A 72 -11.69 5.97 -3.57
C LEU A 72 -12.92 5.88 -2.67
N ARG A 73 -13.42 4.67 -2.41
CA ARG A 73 -14.64 4.47 -1.60
C ARG A 73 -14.46 3.33 -0.61
N ASP A 74 -15.00 3.51 0.59
CA ASP A 74 -15.12 2.45 1.59
C ASP A 74 -16.53 1.83 1.50
N ASN A 75 -16.59 0.52 1.29
CA ASN A 75 -17.80 -0.29 1.20
C ASN A 75 -17.72 -1.39 2.28
N GLY A 76 -18.21 -1.10 3.49
CA GLY A 76 -18.10 -2.01 4.62
C GLY A 76 -16.66 -2.32 5.01
N ASP A 77 -16.28 -3.59 4.94
CA ASP A 77 -14.93 -4.08 5.23
C ASP A 77 -13.97 -3.93 4.05
N LYS A 78 -14.39 -3.30 2.94
CA LYS A 78 -13.56 -3.09 1.76
C LYS A 78 -13.31 -1.62 1.46
N ARG A 79 -12.17 -1.34 0.83
CA ARG A 79 -11.89 -0.09 0.12
C ARG A 79 -11.62 -0.38 -1.33
N GLU A 80 -12.19 0.41 -2.21
CA GLU A 80 -12.04 0.28 -3.66
C GLU A 80 -11.47 1.57 -4.25
N LEU A 81 -10.36 1.45 -4.96
CA LEU A 81 -9.83 2.46 -5.85
C LEU A 81 -10.25 2.13 -7.28
N ARG A 82 -10.96 3.05 -7.93
CA ARG A 82 -11.40 2.91 -9.32
C ARG A 82 -10.84 4.04 -10.16
N ASN A 83 -10.48 3.72 -11.39
CA ASN A 83 -10.02 4.70 -12.36
C ASN A 83 -11.20 5.51 -12.96
N THR A 84 -10.88 6.40 -13.90
CA THR A 84 -11.86 7.25 -14.62
C THR A 84 -12.92 6.49 -15.39
N SER A 85 -12.67 5.23 -15.78
CA SER A 85 -13.65 4.37 -16.45
C SER A 85 -14.49 3.54 -15.48
N GLY A 86 -14.36 3.77 -14.17
CA GLY A 86 -15.00 2.97 -13.12
C GLY A 86 -14.41 1.58 -12.91
N LYS A 87 -13.29 1.26 -13.59
CA LYS A 87 -12.62 -0.05 -13.46
C LYS A 87 -11.94 -0.13 -12.10
N LEU A 88 -12.14 -1.26 -11.41
CA LEU A 88 -11.47 -1.56 -10.15
C LEU A 88 -9.96 -1.71 -10.39
N VAL A 89 -9.19 -0.83 -9.76
CA VAL A 89 -7.72 -0.81 -9.81
C VAL A 89 -7.19 -1.55 -8.60
N THR A 90 -7.53 -1.10 -7.40
CA THR A 90 -7.09 -1.70 -6.14
C THR A 90 -8.29 -2.01 -5.26
N GLU A 91 -8.33 -3.20 -4.67
CA GLU A 91 -9.26 -3.56 -3.60
C GLU A 91 -8.46 -3.82 -2.32
N ILE A 92 -8.94 -3.30 -1.18
CA ILE A 92 -8.31 -3.49 0.11
C ILE A 92 -9.35 -4.10 1.04
N THR A 93 -9.03 -5.27 1.61
CA THR A 93 -9.88 -5.93 2.62
C THR A 93 -9.38 -5.58 4.00
N TYR A 94 -10.31 -5.27 4.89
CA TYR A 94 -10.05 -4.90 6.27
C TYR A 94 -10.70 -5.89 7.23
N LEU A 95 -10.17 -5.94 8.44
CA LEU A 95 -10.79 -6.60 9.57
C LEU A 95 -10.93 -5.59 10.71
N ASN A 96 -11.92 -5.80 11.57
CA ASN A 96 -12.04 -5.05 12.82
C ASN A 96 -11.31 -5.81 13.93
N ARG A 97 -10.20 -5.28 14.43
CA ARG A 97 -9.49 -5.80 15.61
C ARG A 97 -9.64 -4.79 16.74
N GLN A 98 -10.28 -5.20 17.85
CA GLN A 98 -10.46 -4.38 19.05
C GLN A 98 -11.07 -2.99 18.76
N GLY A 99 -12.03 -2.91 17.85
CA GLY A 99 -12.66 -1.65 17.46
C GLY A 99 -11.88 -0.84 16.42
N LYS A 100 -10.67 -1.28 16.03
CA LYS A 100 -9.85 -0.64 15.01
C LYS A 100 -9.96 -1.39 13.68
N ARG A 101 -10.30 -0.65 12.62
CA ARG A 101 -10.24 -1.14 11.24
C ARG A 101 -8.78 -1.24 10.79
N VAL A 102 -8.33 -2.42 10.41
CA VAL A 102 -6.96 -2.70 9.98
C VAL A 102 -6.95 -3.45 8.64
N PRO A 103 -6.11 -3.06 7.66
CA PRO A 103 -6.03 -3.74 6.38
C PRO A 103 -5.34 -5.10 6.52
N ILE A 104 -5.90 -6.14 5.91
CA ILE A 104 -5.34 -7.51 5.95
C ILE A 104 -4.91 -7.99 4.56
N ARG A 105 -5.44 -7.39 3.49
CA ARG A 105 -5.15 -7.77 2.11
C ARG A 105 -5.30 -6.56 1.20
N ILE A 106 -4.41 -6.45 0.22
CA ILE A 106 -4.50 -5.50 -0.89
C ILE A 106 -4.38 -6.29 -2.19
N GLU A 107 -5.36 -6.17 -3.07
CA GLU A 107 -5.37 -6.79 -4.41
C GLU A 107 -5.14 -5.70 -5.47
N GLN A 108 -4.05 -5.81 -6.24
CA GLN A 108 -3.69 -4.85 -7.28
C GLN A 108 -4.01 -5.43 -8.68
N HIS A 109 -5.16 -5.04 -9.25
CA HIS A 109 -5.70 -5.68 -10.45
C HIS A 109 -5.01 -5.29 -11.77
N VAL A 110 -4.28 -4.17 -11.82
CA VAL A 110 -3.57 -3.72 -13.03
C VAL A 110 -2.23 -4.42 -13.13
N PHE A 111 -1.48 -4.47 -12.04
CA PHE A 111 -0.15 -5.06 -11.95
C PHE A 111 -0.12 -6.53 -11.51
N LYS A 112 -1.29 -7.12 -11.22
CA LYS A 112 -1.48 -8.57 -10.99
C LYS A 112 -0.68 -9.13 -9.81
N TYR A 113 -0.68 -8.41 -8.69
CA TYR A 113 -0.14 -8.92 -7.43
C TYR A 113 -1.10 -8.64 -6.28
N HIS A 114 -0.82 -9.25 -5.14
CA HIS A 114 -1.49 -8.95 -3.89
C HIS A 114 -0.48 -8.82 -2.76
N ILE A 115 -0.87 -8.08 -1.73
CA ILE A 115 -0.12 -7.94 -0.48
C ILE A 115 -0.99 -8.53 0.62
N THR A 116 -0.44 -9.44 1.41
CA THR A 116 -1.07 -9.90 2.66
C THR A 116 -0.40 -9.19 3.82
N ILE A 117 -1.21 -8.59 4.70
CA ILE A 117 -0.73 -7.90 5.89
C ILE A 117 -1.04 -8.77 7.10
N GLN A 118 0.01 -9.16 7.82
CA GLN A 118 -0.10 -9.94 9.04
C GLN A 118 0.36 -9.07 10.20
N TYR A 119 -0.47 -9.02 11.24
CA TYR A 119 -0.16 -8.32 12.48
C TYR A 119 0.36 -9.33 13.49
N LEU A 120 1.50 -9.01 14.12
CA LEU A 120 2.09 -9.85 15.16
C LEU A 120 1.49 -9.43 16.52
N GLY A 121 0.76 -10.33 17.16
CA GLY A 121 0.07 -10.10 18.45
C GLY A 121 -1.42 -9.74 18.33
N ASP A 122 -2.15 -9.96 19.42
CA ASP A 122 -3.52 -9.48 19.69
C ASP A 122 -3.48 -8.22 20.55
#